data_AF-A0A7S3EZ16-F1
#
_entry.id   AF-A0A7S3EZ16-F1
#
_cell.length_a   1.000
_cell.length_b   1.000
_cell.length_c   1.000
_cell.angle_alpha   90.00
_cell.angle_beta   90.00
_cell.angle_gamma   90.00
#
_symmetry.space_group_name_H-M   'P 1'
#
loop_
_entity.id
_entity.type
_entity.pdbx_description
1 polymer ?
#
loop_
_entity_poly.entity_id
_entity_poly.type
_entity_poly.pdbx_seq_one_letter_code
_entity_poly.pdbx_strand_id
1 'polypeptide(L)'
;MAAHINEERRRDEDFAHLRETVAQFADSSAPKRFIRLDRRLVRDGHLVKARRGHRQRRRVLLFNDLLVYGIDDSSRGIVVRGEVSLRGA
;
A
#
# COMPACT_ATOMS: atom_id res chain seq x y z
N MET A 1 15.91 -27.12 6.74
CA MET A 1 15.79 -26.29 7.97
C MET A 1 16.07 -24.81 7.73
N ALA A 2 17.23 -24.40 7.18
CA ALA A 2 17.55 -22.97 6.98
C ALA A 2 16.56 -22.19 6.08
N ALA A 3 16.04 -22.83 5.02
CA ALA A 3 15.07 -22.19 4.11
C ALA A 3 13.75 -21.82 4.82
N HIS A 4 13.30 -22.64 5.77
CA HIS A 4 12.04 -22.45 6.48
C HIS A 4 12.14 -21.31 7.50
N ILE A 5 13.29 -21.18 8.17
CA ILE A 5 13.58 -20.09 9.12
C ILE A 5 13.69 -18.75 8.37
N ASN A 6 14.34 -18.75 7.20
CA ASN A 6 14.45 -17.55 6.37
C ASN A 6 13.09 -17.08 5.85
N GLU A 7 12.19 -18.00 5.50
CA GLU A 7 10.86 -17.65 5.02
C GLU A 7 9.98 -17.08 6.14
N GLU A 8 10.05 -17.64 7.35
CA GLU A 8 9.34 -17.13 8.53
C GLU A 8 9.81 -15.71 8.89
N ARG A 9 11.13 -15.51 8.97
CA ARG A 9 11.71 -14.18 9.22
C ARG A 9 11.30 -13.16 8.15
N ARG A 10 11.28 -13.56 6.88
CA ARG A 10 10.87 -12.70 5.77
C ARG A 10 9.41 -12.28 5.89
N ARG A 11 8.53 -13.18 6.34
CA ARG A 11 7.11 -12.86 6.57
C ARG A 11 6.94 -11.86 7.70
N ASP A 12 7.70 -12.00 8.78
CA ASP A 12 7.66 -11.04 9.90
C ASP A 12 8.14 -9.65 9.47
N GLU A 13 9.23 -9.58 8.70
CA GLU A 13 9.76 -8.33 8.15
C GLU A 13 8.76 -7.68 7.17
N ASP A 14 8.18 -8.47 6.25
CA ASP A 14 7.16 -8.00 5.30
C ASP A 14 5.92 -7.47 6.04
N PHE A 15 5.50 -8.13 7.12
CA PHE A 15 4.34 -7.73 7.92
C PHE A 15 4.62 -6.48 8.76
N ALA A 16 5.81 -6.35 9.34
CA ALA A 16 6.23 -5.13 10.03
C ALA A 16 6.22 -3.93 9.07
N HIS A 17 6.80 -4.09 7.88
CA HIS A 17 6.83 -3.05 6.86
C HIS A 17 5.43 -2.68 6.34
N LEU A 18 4.53 -3.66 6.22
CA LEU A 18 3.12 -3.41 5.91
C LEU A 18 2.47 -2.52 6.98
N ARG A 19 2.69 -2.81 8.27
CA ARG A 19 2.11 -2.01 9.36
C ARG A 19 2.62 -0.57 9.36
N GLU A 20 3.93 -0.38 9.16
CA GLU A 20 4.53 0.96 9.04
C GLU A 20 3.97 1.74 7.86
N THR A 21 3.87 1.09 6.70
CA THR A 21 3.30 1.71 5.49
C THR A 21 1.84 2.10 5.71
N VAL A 22 1.07 1.23 6.35
CA VAL A 22 -0.35 1.47 6.63
C VAL A 22 -0.55 2.56 7.69
N ALA A 23 0.40 2.75 8.61
CA ALA A 23 0.36 3.85 9.58
C ALA A 23 0.47 5.23 8.92
N GLN A 24 0.96 5.32 7.68
CA GLN A 24 1.04 6.58 6.94
C GLN A 24 -0.31 7.06 6.39
N PHE A 25 -1.37 6.25 6.45
CA PHE A 25 -2.69 6.68 5.97
C PHE A 25 -3.36 7.66 6.94
N ALA A 26 -3.89 8.75 6.38
CA ALA A 26 -4.57 9.82 7.13
C ALA A 26 -5.89 9.41 7.75
N ASP A 27 -6.58 8.45 7.13
CA ASP A 27 -7.86 7.97 7.59
C ASP A 27 -7.63 6.87 8.62
N SER A 28 -8.27 6.96 9.78
CA SER A 28 -8.16 5.99 10.88
C SER A 28 -9.03 4.75 10.68
N SER A 29 -9.93 4.76 9.69
CA SER A 29 -10.80 3.63 9.32
C SER A 29 -10.24 2.77 8.17
N ALA A 30 -9.58 3.40 7.20
CA ALA A 30 -8.83 2.75 6.13
C ALA A 30 -7.68 1.79 6.56
N PRO A 31 -6.95 1.97 7.68
CA PRO A 31 -5.73 1.21 7.96
C PRO A 31 -6.04 -0.27 8.25
N LYS A 32 -7.14 -0.53 8.97
CA LYS A 32 -7.49 -1.88 9.43
C LYS A 32 -7.77 -2.85 8.28
N ARG A 33 -8.37 -2.39 7.17
CA ARG A 33 -8.64 -3.24 6.00
C ARG A 33 -7.41 -3.51 5.14
N PHE A 34 -6.35 -2.70 5.31
CA PHE A 34 -5.11 -2.87 4.56
C PHE A 34 -4.16 -3.89 5.19
N ILE A 35 -4.31 -4.18 6.48
CA ILE A 35 -3.50 -5.18 7.19
C ILE A 35 -4.10 -6.56 6.99
N ARG A 36 -3.46 -7.39 6.15
CA ARG A 36 -3.78 -8.80 5.97
C ARG A 36 -2.49 -9.62 5.96
N LEU A 37 -2.53 -10.83 6.51
CA LEU A 37 -1.35 -11.72 6.57
C LEU A 37 -0.84 -12.14 5.18
N ASP A 38 -1.72 -12.20 4.19
CA ASP A 38 -1.39 -12.57 2.80
C ASP A 38 -1.01 -11.36 1.93
N ARG A 39 -1.04 -10.14 2.48
CA ARG A 39 -0.74 -8.91 1.73
C ARG A 39 0.70 -8.50 1.95
N ARG A 40 1.39 -8.25 0.84
CA ARG A 40 2.76 -7.74 0.83
C ARG A 40 2.86 -6.49 -0.02
N LEU A 41 3.54 -5.47 0.48
CA LEU A 41 3.91 -4.31 -0.33
C LEU A 41 4.94 -4.74 -1.38
N VAL A 42 4.60 -4.60 -2.65
CA VAL A 42 5.50 -4.88 -3.77
C VAL A 42 6.30 -3.64 -4.12
N ARG A 43 5.63 -2.47 -4.13
CA ARG A 43 6.27 -1.20 -4.48
C ARG A 43 5.50 -0.01 -3.94
N ASP A 44 6.22 1.03 -3.56
CA ASP A 44 5.68 2.35 -3.28
C ASP A 44 6.25 3.38 -4.27
N GLY A 45 5.54 4.50 -4.48
CA GLY A 45 6.07 5.55 -5.34
C GLY A 45 5.09 6.66 -5.65
N HIS A 46 5.48 7.51 -6.59
CA HIS A 46 4.64 8.58 -7.12
C HIS A 46 4.38 8.33 -8.60
N LEU A 47 3.12 8.35 -8.99
CA LEU A 47 2.71 8.29 -10.39
C LEU A 47 1.80 9.47 -10.72
N VAL A 48 1.69 9.77 -12.01
CA VAL A 48 0.81 10.80 -12.52
C VAL A 48 -0.42 10.14 -13.13
N LYS A 49 -1.56 10.29 -12.47
CA LYS A 49 -2.86 9.84 -13.00
C LYS A 49 -3.31 10.80 -14.09
N ALA A 50 -3.40 10.30 -15.32
CA ALA A 50 -4.00 11.04 -16.43
C ALA A 50 -5.52 11.16 -16.21
N ARG A 51 -6.05 12.36 -16.41
CA ARG A 51 -7.48 12.65 -16.50
C ARG A 51 -7.75 13.27 -17.87
N ARG A 52 -9.03 13.37 -18.26
CA ARG A 52 -9.46 13.93 -19.55
C ARG A 52 -8.95 15.36 -19.81
N GLY A 53 -8.73 16.17 -18.77
CA GLY A 53 -8.29 17.57 -18.91
C GLY A 53 -7.02 17.96 -18.14
N HIS A 54 -6.45 17.08 -17.32
CA HIS A 54 -5.30 17.41 -16.48
C HIS A 54 -4.57 16.19 -15.95
N ARG A 55 -3.38 16.42 -15.39
CA ARG A 55 -2.53 15.41 -14.78
C ARG A 55 -2.57 15.58 -13.26
N GLN A 56 -2.73 14.47 -12.53
CA GLN A 56 -2.77 14.49 -11.07
C GLN A 56 -1.67 13.62 -10.50
N ARG A 57 -0.70 14.21 -9.79
CA ARG A 57 0.29 13.44 -9.02
C ARG A 57 -0.42 12.69 -7.89
N ARG A 58 -0.09 11.42 -7.72
CA ARG A 58 -0.64 10.51 -6.71
C ARG A 58 0.48 9.73 -6.06
N ARG A 59 0.40 9.57 -4.74
CA ARG A 59 1.14 8.54 -4.01
C ARG A 59 0.48 7.20 -4.32
N VAL A 60 1.27 6.20 -4.65
CA VAL A 60 0.80 4.88 -5.08
C VAL A 60 1.49 3.81 -4.24
N LEU A 61 0.69 2.87 -3.76
CA LEU A 61 1.10 1.72 -2.97
C LEU A 61 0.57 0.46 -3.66
N LEU A 62 1.48 -0.28 -4.27
CA LEU A 62 1.20 -1.53 -4.96
C LEU A 62 1.43 -2.69 -4.01
N PHE A 63 0.35 -3.36 -3.65
CA PHE A 63 0.37 -4.65 -2.99
C PHE A 63 0.23 -5.79 -4.00
N ASN A 64 0.49 -7.01 -3.57
CA ASN A 64 0.34 -8.21 -4.39
C ASN A 64 -1.11 -8.48 -4.85
N ASP A 65 -2.11 -7.96 -4.15
CA ASP A 65 -3.53 -8.16 -4.45
C ASP A 65 -4.33 -6.86 -4.68
N LEU A 66 -3.73 -5.70 -4.41
CA LEU A 66 -4.42 -4.42 -4.35
C LEU A 66 -3.48 -3.28 -4.78
N LEU A 67 -3.98 -2.34 -5.57
CA LEU A 67 -3.31 -1.07 -5.81
C LEU A 67 -4.08 0.04 -5.11
N VAL A 68 -3.43 0.76 -4.19
CA VAL A 68 -4.01 1.92 -3.51
C VAL A 68 -3.35 3.19 -4.02
N TYR A 69 -4.14 4.23 -4.27
CA TYR A 69 -3.60 5.53 -4.65
C TYR A 69 -4.28 6.67 -3.90
N GLY A 70 -3.49 7.70 -3.61
CA GLY A 70 -3.89 8.82 -2.77
C GLY A 70 -3.13 10.10 -3.06
N ILE A 71 -3.35 11.08 -2.19
CA ILE A 71 -2.61 12.33 -2.15
C ILE A 71 -1.79 12.32 -0.86
N ASP A 72 -0.54 12.74 -0.97
CA ASP A 72 0.29 12.97 0.21
C ASP A 72 -0.09 14.33 0.80
N ASP A 73 -0.66 14.32 2.01
CA ASP A 73 -0.99 15.52 2.77
C ASP A 73 0.04 15.66 3.88
N SER A 74 0.85 16.73 3.82
CA SER A 74 1.93 16.97 4.78
C SER A 74 1.48 17.03 6.24
N SER A 75 0.19 17.26 6.51
CA SER A 75 -0.36 17.38 7.86
C SER A 75 -1.07 16.11 8.35
N ARG A 76 -1.44 15.20 7.45
CA ARG A 76 -2.29 14.04 7.77
C ARG A 76 -1.74 12.71 7.25
N GLY A 77 -0.74 12.72 6.39
CA GLY A 77 -0.26 11.53 5.68
C GLY A 77 -1.06 11.27 4.40
N ILE A 78 -1.14 10.01 3.98
CA ILE A 78 -1.72 9.62 2.70
C ILE A 78 -3.26 9.63 2.79
N VAL A 79 -3.89 10.55 2.07
CA VAL A 79 -5.34 10.59 1.88
C VAL A 79 -5.70 9.70 0.69
N VAL A 80 -6.31 8.55 0.96
CA VAL A 80 -6.73 7.58 -0.06
C VAL A 80 -7.78 8.20 -0.98
N ARG A 81 -7.57 8.09 -2.30
CA ARG A 81 -8.51 8.54 -3.34
C ARG A 81 -9.17 7.40 -4.10
N GLY A 82 -8.61 6.20 -4.01
CA GLY A 82 -9.21 5.00 -4.56
C GLY A 82 -8.29 3.80 -4.43
N GLU A 83 -8.88 2.65 -4.71
CA GLU A 83 -8.23 1.36 -4.68
C GLU A 83 -8.67 0.53 -5.89
N VAL A 84 -7.83 -0.40 -6.32
CA VAL A 84 -8.08 -1.29 -7.45
C VAL A 84 -7.69 -2.70 -7.03
N SER A 85 -8.66 -3.62 -6.99
CA SER A 85 -8.38 -5.05 -6.80
C SER A 85 -7.61 -5.57 -7.99
N LEU A 86 -6.53 -6.29 -7.74
CA LEU A 86 -5.76 -7.00 -8.77
C LEU A 86 -6.22 -8.46 -8.91
N ARG A 87 -7.04 -8.95 -7.97
CA ARG A 87 -7.69 -10.26 -8.08
C ARG A 87 -8.86 -10.10 -9.07
N GLY A 88 -8.71 -10.64 -10.28
CA GLY A 88 -9.73 -10.63 -11.33
C GLY A 88 -9.40 -9.84 -12.61
N ALA A 89 -8.13 -9.46 -12.82
CA ALA A 89 -7.62 -8.98 -14.11
C ALA A 89 -6.85 -10.08 -14.85
#